data_AF-A0A7S0UHR9-F1
#
_entry.id   AF-A0A7S0UHR9-F1
#
_cell.length_a   1.000
_cell.length_b   1.000
_cell.length_c   1.000
_cell.angle_alpha   90.00
_cell.angle_beta   90.00
_cell.angle_gamma   90.00
#
_symmetry.space_group_name_H-M   'P 1'
#
loop_
_entity.id
_entity.type
_entity.pdbx_description
1 polymer ?
#
loop_
_entity_poly.entity_id
_entity_poly.type
_entity_poly.pdbx_seq_one_letter_code
_entity_poly.pdbx_strand_id
1 'polypeptide(L)'
;METRPRVRAAGGCYVLKYSKFKPIQRDMWCEIPYGAVLETVYYRYLYFHEDGRCLYALSNSPPKAMFPRIRNVILNREGHDISIVSGWFQVQKYNCTVIAKQRWQSVKFEISIIPESAHGKFSELSIDRHVTSQSGEFDEWSYDFHEHKVPDKHFRFIKDARL
;
A
#
# COMPACT_ATOMS: atom_id res chain seq x y z
N MET A 1 28.73 -1.63 11.28
CA MET A 1 27.95 -2.37 10.28
C MET A 1 26.55 -1.81 10.30
N GLU A 2 26.19 -1.01 9.30
CA GLU A 2 24.82 -0.49 9.17
C GLU A 2 23.86 -1.67 9.01
N THR A 3 22.90 -1.76 9.91
CA THR A 3 21.86 -2.78 9.87
C THR A 3 21.05 -2.55 8.60
N ARG A 4 21.19 -3.41 7.59
CA ARG A 4 20.42 -3.30 6.35
C ARG A 4 18.92 -3.19 6.69
N PRO A 5 18.17 -2.30 6.03
CA PRO A 5 16.73 -2.21 6.24
C PRO A 5 16.12 -3.59 6.01
N ARG A 6 15.30 -4.05 6.97
CA ARG A 6 14.62 -5.36 6.88
C ARG A 6 13.44 -5.33 5.92
N VAL A 7 13.30 -4.29 5.11
CA VAL A 7 12.38 -4.26 3.97
C VAL A 7 13.21 -4.35 2.70
N ARG A 8 12.65 -4.96 1.66
CA ARG A 8 13.30 -5.03 0.35
C ARG A 8 13.13 -3.69 -0.36
N ALA A 9 14.20 -2.90 -0.34
CA ALA A 9 14.31 -1.70 -1.16
C ALA A 9 14.77 -2.09 -2.58
N ALA A 10 14.19 -1.43 -3.59
CA ALA A 10 14.43 -1.65 -5.03
C ALA A 10 14.18 -3.09 -5.55
N GLY A 11 14.14 -3.26 -6.88
CA GLY A 11 14.03 -4.59 -7.51
C GLY A 11 12.64 -5.21 -7.46
N GLY A 12 11.62 -4.47 -7.02
CA GLY A 12 10.25 -4.95 -6.89
C GLY A 12 9.39 -4.07 -5.98
N CYS A 13 8.16 -4.53 -5.74
CA CYS A 13 7.16 -3.78 -4.99
C CYS A 13 6.34 -4.71 -4.10
N TYR A 14 5.99 -4.24 -2.91
CA TYR A 14 5.06 -4.92 -2.02
C TYR A 14 3.64 -4.63 -2.45
N VAL A 15 2.87 -5.70 -2.72
CA VAL A 15 1.51 -5.59 -3.25
C VAL A 15 0.53 -6.31 -2.34
N LEU A 16 -0.54 -5.61 -1.98
CA LEU A 16 -1.69 -6.15 -1.27
C LEU A 16 -2.92 -6.09 -2.18
N LYS A 17 -3.52 -7.25 -2.48
CA LYS A 17 -4.78 -7.33 -3.24
C LYS A 17 -5.98 -7.45 -2.31
N TYR A 18 -6.85 -6.45 -2.33
CA TYR A 18 -8.17 -6.52 -1.73
C TYR A 18 -9.22 -6.91 -2.78
N SER A 19 -10.11 -7.82 -2.42
CA SER A 19 -11.30 -8.14 -3.20
C SER A 19 -12.45 -8.33 -2.22
N LYS A 20 -13.59 -7.70 -2.52
CA LYS A 20 -14.84 -7.87 -1.77
C LYS A 20 -15.99 -8.01 -2.74
N PHE A 21 -16.80 -9.03 -2.48
CA PHE A 21 -18.08 -9.21 -3.15
C PHE A 21 -19.16 -8.45 -2.39
N LYS A 22 -19.95 -7.66 -3.10
CA LYS A 22 -21.13 -6.99 -2.57
C LYS A 22 -22.37 -7.49 -3.34
N PRO A 23 -23.42 -7.94 -2.64
CA PRO A 23 -24.69 -8.24 -3.30
C PRO A 23 -25.24 -6.95 -3.93
N ILE A 24 -25.82 -7.09 -5.11
CA ILE A 24 -26.44 -5.97 -5.82
C ILE A 24 -27.76 -5.65 -5.11
N GLN A 25 -27.93 -4.40 -4.68
CA GLN A 25 -29.24 -3.92 -4.24
C GLN A 25 -30.12 -3.79 -5.47
N ARG A 26 -31.21 -4.57 -5.49
CA ARG A 26 -32.16 -4.61 -6.60
C ARG A 26 -33.30 -3.66 -6.30
N ASP A 27 -33.60 -2.75 -7.21
CA ASP A 27 -34.83 -1.98 -7.25
C ASP A 27 -35.72 -2.45 -8.41
N MET A 28 -36.89 -1.82 -8.60
CA MET A 28 -37.83 -2.17 -9.68
C MET A 28 -37.30 -1.90 -11.10
N TRP A 29 -36.13 -1.27 -11.22
CA TRP A 29 -35.50 -0.91 -12.49
C TRP A 29 -34.16 -1.63 -12.70
N CYS A 30 -33.82 -2.59 -11.83
CA CYS A 30 -32.55 -3.31 -11.89
C CYS A 30 -32.56 -4.38 -12.99
N GLU A 31 -31.98 -4.06 -14.13
CA GLU A 31 -31.85 -4.94 -15.31
C GLU A 31 -30.85 -6.10 -15.12
N ILE A 32 -30.09 -6.09 -14.02
CA ILE A 32 -29.03 -7.07 -13.79
C ILE A 32 -29.66 -8.44 -13.45
N PRO A 33 -29.22 -9.55 -14.07
CA PRO A 33 -29.78 -10.87 -13.84
C PRO A 33 -29.67 -11.33 -12.37
N TYR A 34 -30.59 -12.22 -11.99
CA TYR A 34 -30.59 -12.79 -10.64
C TYR A 34 -29.31 -13.62 -10.42
N GLY A 35 -28.65 -13.43 -9.28
CA GLY A 35 -27.38 -14.10 -8.95
C GLY A 35 -26.11 -13.36 -9.37
N ALA A 36 -26.20 -12.23 -10.08
CA ALA A 36 -25.05 -11.38 -10.32
C ALA A 36 -24.54 -10.74 -9.02
N VAL A 37 -23.21 -10.69 -8.86
CA VAL A 37 -22.52 -10.09 -7.72
C VAL A 37 -21.56 -9.02 -8.20
N LEU A 38 -21.42 -7.93 -7.43
CA LEU A 38 -20.43 -6.90 -7.71
C LEU A 38 -19.14 -7.25 -6.97
N GLU A 39 -18.07 -7.54 -7.70
CA GLU A 39 -16.74 -7.67 -7.12
C GLU A 39 -16.01 -6.33 -7.20
N THR A 40 -15.58 -5.80 -6.04
CA THR A 40 -14.69 -4.65 -5.98
C THR A 40 -13.27 -5.12 -5.68
N VAL A 41 -12.37 -4.92 -6.63
CA VAL A 41 -10.95 -5.27 -6.50
C VAL A 41 -10.11 -3.99 -6.50
N TYR A 42 -9.26 -3.85 -5.49
CA TYR A 42 -8.24 -2.80 -5.46
C TYR A 42 -6.93 -3.34 -4.90
N TYR A 43 -5.84 -2.64 -5.21
CA TYR A 43 -4.49 -2.99 -4.84
C TYR A 43 -3.86 -1.83 -4.07
N ARG A 44 -3.09 -2.17 -3.05
CA ARG A 44 -2.16 -1.24 -2.41
C ARG A 44 -0.75 -1.63 -2.81
N TYR A 45 0.04 -0.63 -3.15
CA TYR A 45 1.43 -0.77 -3.56
C TYR A 45 2.31 0.01 -2.60
N LEU A 46 3.38 -0.62 -2.13
CA LEU A 46 4.45 0.00 -1.37
C LEU A 46 5.78 -0.31 -2.06
N TYR A 47 6.45 0.74 -2.51
CA TYR A 47 7.80 0.65 -3.07
C TYR A 47 8.75 1.41 -2.15
N PHE A 48 9.79 0.74 -1.67
CA PHE A 48 10.77 1.34 -0.76
C PHE A 48 12.03 1.73 -1.52
N HIS A 49 12.43 2.99 -1.36
CA HIS A 49 13.75 3.46 -1.78
C HIS A 49 14.78 3.18 -0.69
N GLU A 50 16.05 3.13 -1.05
CA GLU A 50 17.15 2.92 -0.09
C GLU A 50 17.40 4.16 0.79
N ASP A 51 16.91 5.34 0.39
CA ASP A 51 17.12 6.62 1.05
C ASP A 51 16.09 6.96 2.14
N GLY A 52 15.21 6.01 2.51
CA GLY A 52 14.16 6.23 3.49
C GLY A 52 12.86 6.81 2.91
N ARG A 53 12.79 7.08 1.61
CA ARG A 53 11.53 7.44 0.92
C ARG A 53 10.77 6.19 0.49
N CYS A 54 9.45 6.32 0.36
CA CYS A 54 8.62 5.29 -0.23
C CYS A 54 7.62 5.87 -1.22
N LEU A 55 7.19 5.06 -2.17
CA LEU A 55 6.01 5.34 -2.99
C LEU A 55 4.86 4.48 -2.48
N TYR A 56 3.73 5.12 -2.24
CA TYR A 56 2.47 4.48 -1.92
C TYR A 56 1.47 4.72 -3.04
N ALA A 57 0.71 3.68 -3.40
CA ALA A 57 -0.40 3.84 -4.32
C ALA A 57 -1.59 2.97 -3.93
N LEU A 58 -2.78 3.54 -4.09
CA LEU A 58 -4.06 2.83 -3.97
C LEU A 58 -4.73 2.89 -5.35
N SER A 59 -4.86 1.74 -6.01
CA SER A 59 -5.37 1.70 -7.39
C SER A 59 -6.13 0.41 -7.67
N ASN A 60 -7.08 0.47 -8.60
CA ASN A 60 -7.70 -0.72 -9.19
C ASN A 60 -6.80 -1.42 -10.22
N SER A 61 -5.71 -0.77 -10.64
CA SER A 61 -4.78 -1.31 -11.64
C SER A 61 -4.00 -2.49 -11.07
N PRO A 62 -3.91 -3.64 -11.77
CA PRO A 62 -3.12 -4.79 -11.34
C PRO A 62 -1.61 -4.54 -11.53
N PRO A 63 -0.73 -5.37 -10.92
CA PRO A 63 0.72 -5.15 -10.95
C PRO A 63 1.31 -4.97 -12.34
N LYS A 64 0.84 -5.75 -13.33
CA LYS A 64 1.29 -5.67 -14.73
C LYS A 64 1.09 -4.28 -15.35
N ALA A 65 0.05 -3.56 -14.94
CA ALA A 65 -0.24 -2.20 -15.40
C ALA A 65 0.40 -1.13 -14.50
N MET A 66 0.55 -1.42 -13.20
CA MET A 66 1.05 -0.45 -12.23
C MET A 66 2.57 -0.32 -12.23
N PHE A 67 3.31 -1.41 -12.42
CA PHE A 67 4.78 -1.39 -12.36
C PHE A 67 5.44 -0.47 -13.39
N PRO A 68 5.00 -0.42 -14.67
CA PRO A 68 5.52 0.58 -15.61
C PRO A 68 5.27 2.02 -15.16
N ARG A 69 4.14 2.29 -14.49
CA ARG A 69 3.79 3.62 -13.98
C ARG A 69 4.68 4.00 -12.79
N ILE A 70 4.87 3.08 -11.85
CA ILE A 70 5.81 3.25 -10.73
C ILE A 70 7.23 3.50 -11.25
N ARG A 71 7.70 2.71 -12.23
CA ARG A 71 8.99 2.90 -12.87
C ARG A 71 9.12 4.30 -13.47
N ASN A 72 8.09 4.76 -14.17
CA ASN A 72 8.05 6.09 -14.77
C ASN A 72 8.22 7.19 -13.71
N VAL A 73 7.52 7.07 -12.56
CA VAL A 73 7.65 8.01 -11.43
C VAL A 73 9.07 7.99 -10.87
N ILE A 74 9.66 6.80 -10.68
CA ILE A 74 11.02 6.65 -10.15
C ILE A 74 12.05 7.32 -11.06
N LEU A 75 11.96 7.09 -12.38
CA LEU A 75 12.93 7.57 -13.36
C LEU A 75 12.79 9.06 -13.64
N ASN A 76 11.55 9.51 -13.88
CA ASN A 76 11.35 10.83 -14.46
C ASN A 76 11.14 11.93 -13.42
N ARG A 77 10.90 11.61 -12.13
CA ARG A 77 10.66 12.53 -10.98
C ARG A 77 9.58 13.62 -11.16
N GLU A 78 9.24 13.99 -12.38
CA GLU A 78 8.28 14.98 -12.85
C GLU A 78 7.06 14.32 -13.52
N GLY A 79 7.12 13.01 -13.78
CA GLY A 79 6.00 12.22 -14.28
C GLY A 79 4.92 12.07 -13.20
N HIS A 80 3.99 13.03 -13.12
CA HIS A 80 2.90 12.99 -12.15
C HIS A 80 1.91 11.89 -12.48
N ASP A 81 2.03 10.76 -11.78
CA ASP A 81 0.94 9.80 -11.68
C ASP A 81 0.05 10.16 -10.49
N ILE A 82 -1.21 10.51 -10.75
CA ILE A 82 -2.16 10.96 -9.72
C ILE A 82 -2.42 9.88 -8.66
N SER A 83 -2.22 8.60 -9.01
CA SER A 83 -2.47 7.48 -8.10
C SER A 83 -1.27 7.10 -7.23
N ILE A 84 -0.08 7.63 -7.52
CA ILE A 84 1.17 7.32 -6.82
C ILE A 84 1.60 8.55 -6.03
N VAL A 85 1.80 8.36 -4.73
CA VAL A 85 2.20 9.43 -3.82
C VAL A 85 3.51 9.09 -3.13
N SER A 86 4.32 10.10 -2.91
CA SER A 86 5.57 9.96 -2.16
C SER A 86 5.30 10.04 -0.65
N GLY A 87 6.12 9.32 0.09
CA GLY A 87 6.10 9.25 1.53
C GLY A 87 7.47 8.92 2.10
N TRP A 88 7.48 8.67 3.40
CA TRP A 88 8.66 8.31 4.16
C TRP A 88 8.38 7.02 4.92
N PHE A 89 9.43 6.27 5.16
CA PHE A 89 9.33 5.10 6.01
C PHE A 89 10.48 5.04 7.01
N GLN A 90 10.21 4.39 8.13
CA GLN A 90 11.20 4.11 9.16
C GLN A 90 11.11 2.64 9.53
N VAL A 91 12.26 1.97 9.62
CA VAL A 91 12.35 0.57 10.05
C VAL A 91 13.00 0.51 11.42
N GLN A 92 12.33 -0.15 12.36
CA GLN A 92 12.83 -0.45 13.69
C GLN A 92 12.75 -1.97 13.90
N LYS A 93 13.87 -2.67 13.68
CA LYS A 93 13.94 -4.14 13.73
C LYS A 93 12.90 -4.78 12.79
N TYR A 94 11.82 -5.33 13.33
CA TYR A 94 10.74 -5.98 12.55
C TYR A 94 9.52 -5.07 12.36
N ASN A 95 9.56 -3.84 12.83
CA ASN A 95 8.46 -2.90 12.68
C ASN A 95 8.83 -1.89 11.59
N CYS A 96 7.88 -1.56 10.74
CA CYS A 96 8.01 -0.54 9.71
C CYS A 96 6.85 0.45 9.85
N THR A 97 7.17 1.73 9.94
CA THR A 97 6.17 2.79 9.87
C THR A 97 6.27 3.44 8.50
N VAL A 98 5.16 3.56 7.78
CA VAL A 98 5.08 4.22 6.48
C VAL A 98 4.11 5.38 6.59
N ILE A 99 4.53 6.58 6.18
CA ILE A 99 3.69 7.77 6.14
C ILE A 99 3.71 8.32 4.71
N ALA A 100 2.55 8.45 4.08
CA ALA A 100 2.42 8.99 2.74
C ALA A 100 1.32 10.05 2.67
N LYS A 101 1.56 11.13 1.90
CA LYS A 101 0.62 12.26 1.80
C LYS A 101 -0.10 12.23 0.45
N GLN A 102 -1.41 12.01 0.51
CA GLN A 102 -2.32 12.19 -0.63
C GLN A 102 -2.82 13.64 -0.67
N ARG A 103 -3.48 14.03 -1.76
CA ARG A 103 -4.02 15.40 -1.92
C ARG A 103 -5.08 15.75 -0.86
N TRP A 104 -5.82 14.76 -0.36
CA TRP A 104 -6.95 14.95 0.55
C TRP A 104 -6.71 14.40 1.96
N GLN A 105 -5.65 13.61 2.19
CA GLN A 105 -5.32 13.06 3.51
C GLN A 105 -3.89 12.54 3.54
N SER A 106 -3.32 12.47 4.73
CA SER A 106 -2.13 11.69 5.04
C SER A 106 -2.52 10.30 5.54
N VAL A 107 -1.74 9.29 5.17
CA VAL A 107 -1.95 7.90 5.55
C VAL A 107 -0.73 7.44 6.33
N LYS A 108 -0.94 6.78 7.47
CA LYS A 108 0.11 6.11 8.25
C LYS A 108 -0.23 4.62 8.38
N PHE A 109 0.76 3.79 8.09
CA PHE A 109 0.74 2.36 8.34
C PHE A 109 1.77 2.00 9.39
N GLU A 110 1.36 1.21 10.37
CA GLU A 110 2.26 0.49 11.27
C GLU A 110 2.24 -0.96 10.80
N ILE A 111 3.42 -1.46 10.44
CA ILE A 111 3.59 -2.70 9.67
C ILE A 111 4.56 -3.61 10.39
N SER A 112 4.19 -4.89 10.54
CA SER A 112 5.08 -5.96 10.96
C SER A 112 5.73 -6.62 9.74
N ILE A 113 7.06 -6.66 9.75
CA ILE A 113 7.89 -7.35 8.76
C ILE A 113 7.95 -8.82 9.14
N ILE A 114 7.38 -9.69 8.31
CA ILE A 114 7.36 -11.13 8.53
C ILE A 114 8.63 -11.75 7.91
N PRO A 115 9.57 -12.29 8.71
CA PRO A 115 10.74 -12.97 8.16
C PRO A 115 10.37 -14.36 7.65
N GLU A 116 10.64 -14.67 6.38
CA GLU A 116 10.51 -16.05 5.87
C GLU A 116 11.59 -17.00 6.43
N SER A 117 12.73 -16.46 6.88
CA SER A 117 13.88 -17.21 7.37
C SER A 117 14.77 -16.32 8.25
N ALA A 118 15.52 -16.94 9.16
CA ALA A 118 16.56 -16.30 9.96
C ALA A 118 17.59 -15.52 9.12
N HIS A 119 17.74 -15.85 7.83
CA HIS A 119 18.70 -15.24 6.90
C HIS A 119 18.09 -14.34 5.81
N GLY A 120 16.85 -13.87 5.97
CA GLY A 120 16.48 -12.56 5.41
C GLY A 120 15.91 -12.52 3.99
N LYS A 121 14.82 -13.24 3.73
CA LYS A 121 13.84 -12.80 2.72
C LYS A 121 12.66 -12.17 3.42
N PHE A 122 12.59 -10.85 3.37
CA PHE A 122 11.49 -10.07 3.91
C PHE A 122 10.45 -9.88 2.81
N SER A 123 9.79 -10.97 2.42
CA SER A 123 8.85 -10.99 1.29
C SER A 123 7.44 -10.57 1.71
N GLU A 124 7.10 -10.63 2.99
CA GLU A 124 5.76 -10.37 3.49
C GLU A 124 5.74 -9.27 4.54
N LEU A 125 4.71 -8.43 4.46
CA LEU A 125 4.44 -7.37 5.43
C LEU A 125 2.97 -7.44 5.87
N SER A 126 2.74 -7.49 7.18
CA SER A 126 1.40 -7.38 7.76
C SER A 126 1.14 -5.95 8.17
N ILE A 127 -0.05 -5.42 7.87
CA ILE A 127 -0.49 -4.15 8.46
C ILE A 127 -0.98 -4.48 9.87
N ASP A 128 -0.46 -3.81 10.87
CA ASP A 128 -0.95 -3.93 12.26
C ASP A 128 -1.91 -2.77 12.58
N ARG A 129 -1.60 -1.58 12.06
CA ARG A 129 -2.43 -0.38 12.21
C ARG A 129 -2.49 0.43 10.92
N HIS A 130 -3.68 0.92 10.57
CA HIS A 130 -3.90 1.78 9.41
C HIS A 130 -4.73 3.00 9.81
N VAL A 131 -4.09 4.16 9.82
CA VAL A 131 -4.71 5.42 10.23
C VAL A 131 -4.57 6.48 9.15
N THR A 132 -5.50 7.41 9.11
CA THR A 132 -5.50 8.55 8.20
C THR A 132 -5.84 9.83 8.95
N SER A 133 -5.32 10.95 8.47
CA SER A 133 -5.57 12.29 9.01
C SER A 133 -5.51 13.33 7.90
N GLN A 134 -6.38 14.34 7.92
CA GLN A 134 -6.39 15.39 6.89
C GLN A 134 -5.25 16.41 7.13
N SER A 135 -5.04 16.78 8.38
CA SER A 135 -3.98 17.65 8.88
C SER A 135 -2.60 17.00 8.83
N GLY A 136 -2.55 15.66 8.90
CA GLY A 136 -1.31 14.90 9.05
C GLY A 136 -0.91 14.68 10.49
N GLU A 137 -1.73 15.09 11.46
CA GLU A 137 -1.58 14.74 12.87
C GLU A 137 -2.19 13.36 13.13
N PHE A 138 -1.42 12.46 13.74
CA PHE A 138 -1.81 11.06 13.95
C PHE A 138 -2.05 10.74 15.43
N ASP A 139 -2.01 11.74 16.30
CA ASP A 139 -2.42 11.60 17.68
C ASP A 139 -3.92 11.26 17.78
N GLU A 140 -4.26 10.33 18.68
CA GLU A 140 -5.62 9.80 18.84
C GLU A 140 -6.63 10.85 19.31
N TRP A 141 -6.15 11.95 19.89
CA TRP A 141 -6.97 13.10 20.29
C TRP A 141 -7.20 14.11 19.17
N SER A 142 -6.58 13.93 17.99
CA SER A 142 -6.81 14.80 16.84
C SER A 142 -8.24 14.64 16.32
N TYR A 143 -8.88 15.76 15.98
CA TYR A 143 -10.28 15.79 15.52
C TYR A 143 -10.50 15.06 14.18
N ASP A 144 -9.46 14.90 13.38
CA ASP A 144 -9.47 14.29 12.05
C ASP A 144 -8.73 12.94 12.02
N PHE A 145 -8.38 12.41 13.19
CA PHE A 145 -7.84 11.06 13.33
C PHE A 145 -8.90 10.04 12.92
N HIS A 146 -8.55 9.16 11.99
CA HIS A 146 -9.43 8.07 11.58
C HIS A 146 -8.67 6.76 11.46
N GLU A 147 -9.06 5.78 12.26
CA GLU A 147 -8.52 4.43 12.23
C GLU A 147 -9.41 3.51 11.37
N HIS A 148 -8.77 2.82 10.44
CA HIS A 148 -9.44 1.94 9.48
C HIS A 148 -9.30 0.50 9.92
N LYS A 149 -10.31 -0.32 9.56
CA LYS A 149 -10.18 -1.76 9.69
C LYS A 149 -9.01 -2.27 8.84
N VAL A 150 -8.10 -2.96 9.49
CA VAL A 150 -6.95 -3.61 8.87
C VAL A 150 -7.42 -4.81 8.02
N PRO A 151 -6.93 -4.96 6.78
CA PRO A 151 -7.22 -6.16 5.98
C PRO A 151 -6.52 -7.39 6.55
N ASP A 152 -7.20 -8.54 6.55
CA ASP A 152 -6.63 -9.85 7.00
C ASP A 152 -5.56 -10.42 6.04
N LYS A 153 -5.12 -9.63 5.05
CA LYS A 153 -4.18 -10.03 4.01
C LYS A 153 -2.86 -9.28 4.19
N HIS A 154 -1.77 -9.92 3.80
CA HIS A 154 -0.44 -9.35 3.86
C HIS A 154 -0.03 -8.78 2.50
N PHE A 155 0.83 -7.76 2.53
CA PHE A 155 1.57 -7.39 1.34
C PHE A 155 2.54 -8.51 0.99
N ARG A 156 2.64 -8.82 -0.30
CA ARG A 156 3.64 -9.74 -0.83
C ARG A 156 4.58 -9.00 -1.76
N PHE A 157 5.87 -9.27 -1.62
CA PHE A 157 6.90 -8.72 -2.47
C PHE A 157 6.86 -9.40 -3.83
N ILE A 158 6.57 -8.62 -4.85
CA ILE A 158 6.64 -9.06 -6.24
C ILE A 158 7.92 -8.47 -6.83
N LYS A 159 8.86 -9.35 -7.17
CA LYS A 159 10.09 -8.97 -7.86
C LYS A 159 9.75 -8.56 -9.28
N ASP A 160 10.25 -7.41 -9.70
CA ASP A 160 10.23 -6.98 -11.10
C ASP A 160 11.59 -6.36 -11.41
N ALA A 161 12.32 -6.95 -12.36
CA ALA A 161 13.68 -6.53 -12.70
C ALA A 161 13.74 -5.13 -13.35
N ARG A 162 12.59 -4.55 -13.70
CA ARG A 162 12.47 -3.21 -14.27
C ARG A 162 12.28 -2.14 -13.19
N LEU A 163 11.99 -2.54 -11.95
CA LEU A 163 11.87 -1.72 -10.75
C LEU A 163 13.10 -1.89 -9.85
#